data_AF-A0A2J6N0B8-F1
#
_entry.id   AF-A0A2J6N0B8-F1
#
_cell.length_a   1.000
_cell.length_b   1.000
_cell.length_c   1.000
_cell.angle_alpha   90.00
_cell.angle_beta   90.00
_cell.angle_gamma   90.00
#
_symmetry.space_group_name_H-M   'P 1'
#
loop_
_entity.id
_entity.type
_entity.pdbx_description
1 polymer ?
#
loop_
_entity_poly.entity_id
_entity_poly.type
_entity_poly.pdbx_seq_one_letter_code
_entity_poly.pdbx_strand_id
1 'polypeptide(L)' 'MSETFKKEIVQRITRSLLDIQILRLINTDPMWGYKIKKEIETKFAVKLRHGALYPLLNKLEREGFLKSQ' A
#
# COMPACT_ATOMS: atom_id res chain seq x y z
N MET A 1 21.88 -7.10 14.06
CA MET A 1 20.41 -7.03 13.91
C MET A 1 19.94 -8.34 13.28
N SER A 2 19.09 -9.12 13.96
CA SER A 2 18.57 -10.36 13.38
C SER A 2 17.67 -10.04 12.18
N GLU A 3 17.68 -10.90 11.15
CA GLU A 3 16.89 -10.71 9.93
C GLU A 3 15.38 -10.62 10.23
N THR A 4 14.93 -11.33 11.26
CA THR A 4 13.57 -11.25 11.80
C THR A 4 13.19 -9.83 12.24
N PHE A 5 14.10 -9.16 12.96
CA PHE A 5 13.82 -7.81 13.48
C PHE A 5 13.71 -6.77 12.37
N LYS A 6 14.53 -6.88 11.31
CA LYS A 6 14.39 -6.04 10.11
C LYS A 6 13.02 -6.23 9.45
N LYS A 7 12.60 -7.48 9.28
CA LYS A 7 11.30 -7.81 8.66
C LYS A 7 10.13 -7.22 9.46
N GLU A 8 10.15 -7.33 10.78
CA GLU A 8 9.12 -6.77 11.65
C GLU A 8 9.05 -5.24 11.55
N ILE A 9 10.19 -4.56 11.52
CA ILE A 9 10.25 -3.10 11.34
C ILE A 9 9.63 -2.71 9.99
N VAL A 10 10.04 -3.35 8.89
CA VAL A 10 9.51 -3.06 7.55
C VAL A 10 8.00 -3.25 7.50
N GLN A 11 7.50 -4.36 8.05
CA GLN A 11 6.07 -4.62 8.09
C GLN A 11 5.31 -3.60 8.93
N ARG A 12 5.85 -3.20 10.10
CA ARG A 12 5.24 -2.20 10.97
C ARG A 12 5.15 -0.83 10.28
N ILE A 13 6.25 -0.37 9.69
CA ILE A 13 6.30 0.92 8.98
C ILE A 13 5.36 0.92 7.77
N THR A 14 5.37 -0.17 6.99
CA THR A 14 4.49 -0.31 5.82
C THR A 14 3.02 -0.26 6.22
N ARG A 15 2.64 -0.95 7.31
CA ARG A 15 1.25 -0.94 7.81
C ARG A 15 0.84 0.42 8.34
N SER A 16 1.72 1.14 9.02
CA SER A 16 1.42 2.48 9.55
C SER A 16 1.32 3.55 8.48
N LEU A 17 2.02 3.39 7.35
CA LEU A 17 2.10 4.37 6.27
C LEU A 17 1.55 3.82 4.96
N LEU A 18 0.51 2.97 5.04
CA LEU A 18 -0.01 2.22 3.90
C LEU A 18 -0.53 3.15 2.79
N ASP A 19 -1.18 4.24 3.19
CA ASP A 19 -1.60 5.35 2.32
C ASP A 19 -0.45 5.91 1.49
N ILE A 20 0.66 6.29 2.14
CA ILE A 20 1.85 6.83 1.47
C ILE A 20 2.48 5.77 0.56
N GLN A 21 2.55 4.50 0.98
CA GLN A 21 3.08 3.43 0.13
C GLN A 21 2.23 3.25 -1.13
N ILE A 22 0.90 3.29 -1.01
CA ILE A 22 -0.03 3.20 -2.14
C ILE A 22 0.15 4.38 -3.09
N LEU A 23 0.19 5.61 -2.57
CA LEU A 23 0.41 6.81 -3.38
C LEU A 23 1.75 6.73 -4.14
N ARG A 24 2.82 6.27 -3.50
CA ARG A 24 4.13 6.11 -4.16
C ARG A 24 4.09 5.07 -5.28
N LEU A 25 3.37 3.96 -5.09
CA LEU A 25 3.20 2.93 -6.12
C LEU A 25 2.44 3.50 -7.33
N ILE A 26 1.30 4.16 -7.10
CA ILE A 26 0.47 4.75 -8.16
C ILE A 26 1.21 5.87 -8.90
N ASN A 27 2.04 6.66 -8.19
CA ASN A 27 2.85 7.71 -8.81
C ASN A 27 3.99 7.16 -9.68
N THR A 28 4.41 5.91 -9.46
CA THR A 28 5.46 5.28 -10.27
C THR A 28 4.91 4.77 -11.61
N ASP A 29 3.70 4.20 -11.59
CA ASP A 29 3.03 3.62 -12.74
C ASP A 29 1.53 3.57 -12.44
N PRO A 30 0.63 3.97 -13.36
CA PRO A 30 -0.80 3.73 -13.19
C PRO A 30 -1.10 2.25 -12.91
N MET A 31 -1.89 1.98 -11.86
CA MET A 31 -2.22 0.61 -11.43
C MET A 31 -3.70 0.47 -11.09
N TRP A 32 -4.31 -0.64 -11.52
CA TRP A 32 -5.62 -1.06 -11.03
C TRP A 32 -5.51 -1.74 -9.66
N GLY A 33 -6.61 -1.78 -8.90
CA GLY A 33 -6.63 -2.25 -7.50
C GLY A 33 -5.96 -3.62 -7.27
N TYR A 34 -6.15 -4.58 -8.16
CA TYR A 34 -5.48 -5.89 -8.05
C TYR A 34 -3.94 -5.80 -8.13
N LYS A 35 -3.39 -4.95 -9.01
CA LYS A 35 -1.95 -4.76 -9.18
C LYS A 35 -1.35 -4.08 -7.95
N ILE A 36 -2.03 -3.09 -7.38
CA ILE A 36 -1.63 -2.45 -6.11
C ILE A 36 -1.54 -3.47 -4.98
N LYS A 37 -2.57 -4.33 -4.82
CA LYS A 37 -2.57 -5.40 -3.82
C LYS A 37 -1.37 -6.34 -3.98
N LYS A 38 -1.12 -6.80 -5.22
CA LYS A 38 -0.02 -7.72 -5.52
C LYS A 38 1.34 -7.07 -5.22
N GLU A 39 1.55 -5.83 -5.63
CA GLU A 39 2.80 -5.09 -5.37
C GLU A 39 3.07 -4.91 -3.87
N ILE A 40 2.04 -4.63 -3.07
CA ILE A 40 2.19 -4.47 -1.62
C ILE A 40 2.58 -5.81 -0.96
N GLU A 41 1.93 -6.90 -1.36
CA GLU A 41 2.22 -8.23 -0.84
C GLU A 41 3.63 -8.68 -1.23
N THR A 42 4.04 -8.45 -2.48
CA THR A 42 5.36 -8.86 -2.99
C THR A 42 6.49 -7.99 -2.43
N LYS A 43 6.35 -6.67 -2.38
CA LYS A 43 7.44 -5.75 -1.99
C LYS A 43 7.61 -5.62 -0.48
N PHE A 44 6.53 -5.69 0.29
CA PHE A 44 6.56 -5.39 1.72
C PHE A 44 6.22 -6.59 2.61
N ALA A 45 5.87 -7.73 2.02
CA ALA A 45 5.38 -8.90 2.75
C ALA A 45 4.21 -8.56 3.70
N VAL A 46 3.38 -7.59 3.31
CA VAL A 46 2.20 -7.14 4.04
C VAL A 46 0.95 -7.60 3.28
N LYS A 47 0.13 -8.42 3.93
CA LYS A 47 -1.20 -8.75 3.41
C LYS A 47 -2.20 -7.66 3.77
N LEU A 48 -2.86 -7.11 2.76
CA LEU A 48 -3.99 -6.21 2.95
C LEU A 48 -5.18 -7.00 3.51
N ARG A 49 -5.94 -6.38 4.41
CA ARG A 49 -7.22 -6.94 4.85
C ARG A 49 -8.17 -7.02 3.65
N HIS A 50 -9.01 -8.05 3.63
CA HIS A 50 -10.03 -8.19 2.58
C HIS A 50 -10.90 -6.93 2.53
N GLY A 51 -11.08 -6.38 1.33
CA GLY A 51 -11.89 -5.19 1.13
C GLY A 51 -11.30 -3.88 1.65
N ALA A 52 -10.09 -3.84 2.25
CA ALA A 52 -9.55 -2.59 2.82
C ALA A 52 -8.93 -1.65 1.77
N LEU A 53 -8.55 -2.17 0.60
CA LEU A 53 -7.89 -1.37 -0.43
C LEU A 53 -8.83 -0.30 -1.02
N TYR A 54 -10.02 -0.68 -1.47
CA TYR A 54 -10.92 0.25 -2.15
C TYR A 54 -11.44 1.38 -1.24
N PRO A 55 -11.84 1.14 0.02
CA PRO A 55 -12.16 2.23 0.95
C PRO A 55 -11.00 3.20 1.16
N LEU A 56 -9.75 2.71 1.17
CA LEU A 56 -8.58 3.56 1.27
C LEU A 56 -8.35 4.37 0.00
N LEU A 57 -8.46 3.76 -1.18
CA LEU A 57 -8.35 4.49 -2.45
C LEU A 57 -9.43 5.57 -2.57
N ASN A 58 -10.68 5.25 -2.23
CA ASN A 58 -11.79 6.21 -2.22
C ASN A 58 -11.55 7.35 -1.24
N LYS A 59 -10.97 7.07 -0.06
CA LYS A 59 -10.58 8.11 0.90
C LYS A 59 -9.52 9.04 0.28
N LEU A 60 -8.46 8.47 -0.28
CA LEU A 60 -7.37 9.24 -0.88
C LEU A 60 -7.84 10.09 -2.08
N GLU A 61 -8.78 9.57 -2.87
CA GLU A 61 -9.40 10.32 -3.96
C GLU A 61 -10.23 11.50 -3.44
N ARG A 62 -11.07 11.27 -2.42
CA ARG A 62 -11.87 12.32 -1.78
C ARG A 62 -11.01 13.42 -1.15
N GLU A 63 -9.83 13.08 -0.67
CA GLU A 63 -8.84 14.02 -0.12
C GLU A 63 -7.99 14.69 -1.21
N GLY A 64 -8.16 14.32 -2.48
CA GLY A 64 -7.48 14.92 -3.63
C GLY A 64 -6.05 14.40 -3.88
N PHE A 65 -5.64 13.33 -3.20
CA PHE A 65 -4.29 12.77 -3.35
C PHE A 65 -4.11 11.89 -4.59
N LEU A 66 -5.20 11.39 -5.16
CA LEU A 66 -5.21 10.63 -6.41
C LEU A 66 -6.49 10.90 -7.19
N LYS A 67 -6.50 10.48 -8.46
CA LYS A 67 -7.70 10.48 -9.30
C LYS A 67 -7.84 9.10 -9.95
N SER A 68 -9.04 8.55 -9.92
CA SER A 68 -9.40 7.45 -10.79
C SER A 68 -9.42 7.93 -12.26
N GLN A 69 -8.97 7.07 -13.15
CA GLN A 69 -9.05 7.23 -14.61
C GLN A 69 -9.96 6.16 -15.18
#